data_AF-A0A0C2YQB9-F1
#
_entry.id   AF-A0A0C2YQB9-F1
#
_cell.length_a   1.000
_cell.length_b   1.000
_cell.length_c   1.000
_cell.angle_alpha   90.00
_cell.angle_beta   90.00
_cell.angle_gamma   90.00
#
_symmetry.space_group_name_H-M   'P 1'
#
loop_
_entity.id
_entity.type
_entity.pdbx_description
1 polymer ?
#
loop_
_entity_poly.entity_id
_entity_poly.type
_entity_poly.pdbx_seq_one_letter_code
_entity_poly.pdbx_strand_id
1 'polypeptide(L)'
;MRYTLKDESNILYCEANVLYWAKALLKMTYEFIDHAINGAKESPSFKIPHLRFMDAGLLLVYAYVPAGTLESVVPQSAKPSSTVSMMYLTEELISISLDKDFVKYIHNGDAAPCALLDPEAKYIAQFLMFTQHVQYTNTSGQVYISDYQGIFTSMFVI
;
A
#
# COMPACT_ATOMS: atom_id res chain seq x y z
N MET A 1 -3.23 -8.37 22.71
CA MET A 1 -4.38 -9.28 22.52
C MET A 1 -4.56 -9.41 21.01
N ARG A 2 -4.54 -10.61 20.42
CA ARG A 2 -4.80 -10.79 18.97
C ARG A 2 -6.31 -10.74 18.71
N TYR A 3 -6.70 -10.17 17.57
CA TYR A 3 -8.09 -10.20 17.09
C TYR A 3 -8.53 -11.63 16.77
N THR A 4 -9.85 -11.85 16.66
CA THR A 4 -10.35 -13.11 16.10
C THR A 4 -9.94 -13.20 14.63
N LEU A 5 -9.78 -14.42 14.10
CA LEU A 5 -9.42 -14.60 12.68
C LEU A 5 -10.38 -13.86 11.73
N LYS A 6 -11.68 -13.83 12.09
CA LYS A 6 -12.68 -13.10 11.32
C LYS A 6 -12.39 -11.60 11.30
N ASP A 7 -12.18 -11.00 12.46
CA ASP A 7 -11.93 -9.56 12.57
C ASP A 7 -10.58 -9.19 11.92
N GLU A 8 -9.54 -9.99 12.16
CA GLU A 8 -8.22 -9.83 11.55
C GLU A 8 -8.30 -9.93 10.02
N SER A 9 -9.04 -10.90 9.47
CA SER A 9 -9.21 -11.04 8.02
C SER A 9 -9.89 -9.81 7.40
N ASN A 10 -10.91 -9.24 8.05
CA ASN A 10 -11.59 -8.04 7.56
C ASN A 10 -10.65 -6.83 7.49
N ILE A 11 -9.80 -6.66 8.51
CA ILE A 11 -8.77 -5.60 8.55
C ILE A 11 -7.78 -5.81 7.40
N LEU A 12 -7.25 -7.01 7.25
CA LEU A 12 -6.26 -7.31 6.21
C LEU A 12 -6.81 -7.16 4.79
N TYR A 13 -8.08 -7.55 4.55
CA TYR A 13 -8.74 -7.27 3.27
C TYR A 13 -8.90 -5.77 3.02
N CYS A 14 -9.22 -5.00 4.06
CA CYS A 14 -9.30 -3.55 3.94
C CYS A 14 -7.94 -2.94 3.59
N GLU A 15 -6.87 -3.31 4.29
CA GLU A 15 -5.50 -2.84 4.03
C GLU A 15 -5.03 -3.21 2.61
N ALA A 16 -5.25 -4.45 2.18
CA ALA A 16 -4.94 -4.89 0.82
C ALA A 16 -5.71 -4.06 -0.25
N ASN A 17 -6.98 -3.72 0.02
CA ASN A 17 -7.75 -2.85 -0.87
C ASN A 17 -7.24 -1.41 -0.86
N VAL A 18 -6.81 -0.87 0.29
CA VAL A 18 -6.19 0.46 0.37
C VAL A 18 -4.95 0.52 -0.52
N LEU A 19 -4.08 -0.49 -0.47
CA LEU A 19 -2.90 -0.57 -1.33
C LEU A 19 -3.25 -0.65 -2.82
N TYR A 20 -4.30 -1.41 -3.17
CA TYR A 20 -4.82 -1.45 -4.54
C TYR A 20 -5.29 -0.07 -5.02
N TRP A 21 -6.07 0.63 -4.20
CA TRP A 21 -6.53 1.99 -4.52
C TRP A 21 -5.38 3.00 -4.59
N ALA A 22 -4.39 2.88 -3.71
CA ALA A 22 -3.20 3.72 -3.74
C ALA A 22 -2.46 3.59 -5.07
N LYS A 23 -2.27 2.37 -5.58
CA LYS A 23 -1.70 2.12 -6.92
C LYS A 23 -2.55 2.73 -8.03
N ALA A 24 -3.86 2.57 -7.97
CA ALA A 24 -4.76 3.13 -8.98
C ALA A 24 -4.74 4.67 -9.00
N LEU A 25 -4.73 5.31 -7.83
CA LEU A 25 -4.67 6.77 -7.69
C LEU A 25 -3.32 7.33 -8.16
N LEU A 26 -2.20 6.65 -7.86
CA LEU A 26 -0.90 7.05 -8.39
C LEU A 26 -0.82 6.90 -9.91
N LYS A 27 -1.37 5.81 -10.46
CA LYS A 27 -1.47 5.62 -11.92
C LYS A 27 -2.28 6.74 -12.58
N MET A 28 -3.43 7.08 -12.01
CA MET A 28 -4.26 8.21 -12.47
C MET A 28 -3.47 9.52 -12.45
N THR A 29 -2.64 9.77 -11.42
CA THR A 29 -1.78 10.95 -11.38
C THR A 29 -0.74 10.95 -12.51
N TYR A 30 -0.12 9.81 -12.81
CA TYR A 30 0.83 9.73 -13.93
C TYR A 30 0.14 9.93 -15.29
N GLU A 31 -1.05 9.35 -15.49
CA GLU A 31 -1.85 9.59 -16.70
C GLU A 31 -2.20 11.07 -16.87
N PHE A 32 -2.50 11.77 -15.77
CA PHE A 32 -2.70 13.22 -15.77
C PHE A 32 -1.43 13.99 -16.19
N ILE A 33 -0.26 13.62 -15.65
CA ILE A 33 1.02 14.21 -16.02
C ILE A 33 1.31 14.01 -17.51
N ASP A 34 1.17 12.77 -17.99
CA ASP A 34 1.43 12.41 -19.39
C ASP A 34 0.53 13.20 -20.35
N HIS A 35 -0.76 13.35 -20.00
CA HIS A 35 -1.67 14.17 -20.77
C HIS A 35 -1.22 15.64 -20.84
N ALA A 36 -0.78 16.21 -19.71
CA ALA A 36 -0.28 17.59 -19.67
C ALA A 36 1.01 17.78 -20.50
N ILE A 37 1.94 16.82 -20.44
CA ILE A 37 3.18 16.85 -21.23
C ILE A 37 2.88 16.74 -22.72
N ASN A 38 2.00 15.81 -23.12
CA ASN A 38 1.64 15.63 -24.53
C ASN A 38 0.92 16.85 -25.12
N GLY A 39 0.24 17.64 -24.30
CA GLY A 39 -0.39 18.91 -24.70
C GLY A 39 0.55 20.12 -24.69
N ALA A 40 1.76 20.00 -24.13
CA ALA A 40 2.70 21.10 -23.99
C ALA A 40 3.55 21.30 -25.26
N LYS A 41 3.97 22.53 -25.52
CA LYS A 41 4.88 22.85 -26.65
C LYS A 41 6.32 22.39 -26.40
N GLU A 42 6.70 22.32 -25.13
CA GLU A 42 8.05 22.00 -24.69
C GLU A 42 7.97 20.98 -23.56
N SER A 43 8.97 20.11 -23.49
CA SER A 43 9.12 19.16 -22.38
C SER A 43 9.48 19.87 -21.08
N PRO A 44 9.10 19.32 -19.92
CA PRO A 44 9.46 19.90 -18.62
C PRO A 44 10.99 19.97 -18.46
N SER A 45 11.49 21.10 -17.95
CA SER A 45 12.92 21.33 -17.70
C SER A 45 13.45 20.62 -16.45
N PHE A 46 12.56 19.99 -15.67
CA PHE A 46 12.86 19.25 -14.44
C PHE A 46 12.52 17.76 -14.59
N LYS A 47 13.15 16.93 -13.78
CA LYS A 47 12.93 15.47 -13.81
C LYS A 47 11.72 15.09 -12.96
N ILE A 48 10.68 14.56 -13.56
CA ILE A 48 9.50 14.08 -12.82
C ILE A 48 9.86 12.78 -12.08
N PRO A 49 9.67 12.71 -10.74
CA PRO A 49 9.86 11.47 -10.00
C PRO A 49 8.93 10.36 -10.50
N HIS A 50 9.50 9.17 -10.67
CA HIS A 50 8.76 7.94 -11.01
C HIS A 50 8.77 7.03 -9.78
N LEU A 51 7.64 7.01 -9.10
CA LEU A 51 7.42 6.32 -7.84
C LEU A 51 6.46 5.15 -8.07
N ARG A 52 6.52 4.13 -7.21
CA ARG A 52 5.56 3.03 -7.18
C ARG A 52 5.24 2.64 -5.75
N PHE A 53 4.03 2.14 -5.52
CA PHE A 53 3.75 1.40 -4.28
C PHE A 53 4.25 -0.04 -4.37
N MET A 54 4.72 -0.57 -3.25
CA MET A 54 5.19 -1.95 -3.17
C MET A 54 4.11 -2.96 -3.57
N ASP A 55 4.54 -4.09 -4.10
CA ASP A 55 3.65 -5.24 -4.25
C ASP A 55 3.32 -5.82 -2.89
N ALA A 56 2.04 -6.13 -2.70
CA ALA A 56 1.51 -6.66 -1.46
C ALA A 56 0.49 -7.75 -1.76
N GLY A 57 0.37 -8.70 -0.84
CA GLY A 57 -0.49 -9.85 -0.98
C GLY A 57 -0.94 -10.39 0.36
N LEU A 58 -2.03 -11.14 0.32
CA LEU A 58 -2.58 -11.81 1.48
C LEU A 58 -2.06 -13.24 1.55
N LEU A 59 -1.33 -13.55 2.62
CA LEU A 59 -0.84 -14.90 2.92
C LEU A 59 -1.83 -15.59 3.86
N LEU A 60 -2.40 -16.71 3.41
CA LEU A 60 -3.31 -17.54 4.19
C LEU A 60 -2.58 -18.78 4.69
N VAL A 61 -2.50 -18.93 6.01
CA VAL A 61 -1.91 -20.11 6.66
C VAL A 61 -3.03 -21.10 6.98
N TYR A 62 -2.88 -22.33 6.52
CA TYR A 62 -3.86 -23.39 6.74
C TYR A 62 -3.38 -24.34 7.84
N ALA A 63 -4.26 -24.64 8.80
CA ALA A 63 -4.04 -25.71 9.76
C ALA A 63 -4.82 -26.97 9.36
N TYR A 64 -4.20 -28.11 9.58
CA TYR A 64 -4.84 -29.40 9.43
C TYR A 64 -5.72 -29.68 10.65
N VAL A 65 -6.99 -30.00 10.42
CA VAL A 65 -7.89 -30.52 11.45
C VAL A 65 -8.02 -32.03 11.25
N PRO A 66 -7.45 -32.87 12.15
CA PRO A 66 -7.59 -34.31 12.05
C PRO A 66 -9.06 -34.72 12.18
N ALA A 67 -9.48 -35.66 11.33
CA ALA A 67 -10.77 -36.30 11.46
C ALA A 67 -10.81 -37.11 12.77
N GLY A 68 -11.61 -36.67 13.76
CA GLY A 68 -11.88 -37.49 14.95
C GLY A 68 -12.16 -36.80 16.28
N THR A 69 -12.13 -35.46 16.40
CA THR A 69 -12.29 -34.80 17.71
C THR A 69 -13.74 -34.56 18.15
N LEU A 70 -14.73 -35.09 17.42
CA LEU A 70 -16.11 -35.14 17.89
C LEU A 70 -16.45 -36.60 18.16
N GLU A 71 -16.59 -36.95 19.44
CA GLU A 71 -17.19 -38.19 19.93
C GLU A 71 -18.66 -38.25 19.47
N SER A 72 -18.87 -38.52 18.18
CA SER A 72 -20.20 -38.76 17.63
C SER A 72 -20.24 -40.21 17.19
N VAL A 73 -21.21 -40.95 17.75
CA VAL A 73 -21.39 -42.41 17.72
C VAL A 73 -21.81 -42.93 16.33
N VAL A 74 -21.43 -42.24 15.25
CA VAL A 74 -21.81 -42.62 13.87
C VAL A 74 -20.57 -42.63 12.98
N PRO A 75 -20.27 -43.73 12.27
CA PRO A 75 -19.13 -43.82 11.37
C PRO A 75 -19.45 -43.07 10.08
N GLN A 76 -19.33 -41.74 10.11
CA GLN A 76 -19.22 -40.96 8.90
C GLN A 76 -17.73 -40.73 8.63
N SER A 77 -17.31 -41.01 7.39
CA SER A 77 -15.97 -40.71 6.90
C SER A 77 -15.74 -39.20 6.95
N ALA A 78 -15.32 -38.68 8.10
CA ALA A 78 -14.94 -37.29 8.25
C ALA A 78 -13.69 -37.08 7.38
N LYS A 79 -13.86 -36.41 6.24
CA LYS A 79 -12.73 -36.00 5.41
C LYS A 79 -11.91 -34.99 6.21
N PRO A 80 -10.58 -35.10 6.21
CA PRO A 80 -9.76 -34.04 6.78
C PRO A 80 -10.12 -32.70 6.13
N SER A 81 -10.36 -31.70 6.97
CA SER A 81 -10.69 -30.34 6.55
C SER A 81 -9.50 -29.45 6.87
N SER A 82 -9.02 -28.71 5.87
CA SER A 82 -8.11 -27.60 6.07
C SER A 82 -8.93 -26.34 6.34
N THR A 83 -8.58 -25.63 7.42
CA THR A 83 -9.16 -24.32 7.73
C THR A 83 -8.04 -23.30 7.79
N VAL A 84 -8.33 -22.06 7.39
CA VAL A 84 -7.40 -20.95 7.59
C VAL A 84 -7.25 -20.76 9.09
N SER A 85 -6.03 -20.82 9.59
CA SER A 85 -5.70 -20.60 11.01
C SER A 85 -5.18 -19.19 11.26
N MET A 86 -4.48 -18.61 10.29
CA MET A 86 -3.91 -17.26 10.35
C MET A 86 -3.87 -16.62 8.97
N MET A 87 -3.83 -15.30 8.94
CA MET A 87 -3.72 -14.50 7.73
C MET A 87 -2.74 -13.36 7.97
N TYR A 88 -1.98 -12.99 6.95
CA TYR A 88 -1.00 -11.91 7.01
C TYR A 88 -1.08 -11.06 5.74
N LEU A 89 -0.84 -9.76 5.87
CA LEU A 89 -0.44 -8.93 4.75
C LEU A 89 1.09 -9.04 4.59
N THR A 90 1.54 -9.36 3.40
CA THR A 90 2.96 -9.46 3.06
C THR A 90 3.27 -8.47 1.96
N GLU A 91 4.38 -7.76 2.09
CA GLU A 91 4.84 -6.76 1.12
C GLU A 91 6.19 -7.14 0.52
N GLU A 92 6.50 -6.58 -0.64
CA GLU A 92 7.82 -6.67 -1.27
C GLU A 92 8.91 -6.15 -0.33
N LEU A 93 9.93 -6.97 -0.08
CA LEU A 93 11.09 -6.55 0.69
C LEU A 93 12.00 -5.68 -0.17
N ILE A 94 12.18 -4.42 0.22
CA ILE A 94 13.16 -3.54 -0.40
C ILE A 94 14.55 -3.89 0.11
N SER A 95 15.47 -4.17 -0.82
CA SER A 95 16.89 -4.31 -0.49
C SER A 95 17.44 -2.94 -0.08
N ILE A 96 17.56 -2.71 1.22
CA ILE A 96 18.15 -1.50 1.76
C ILE A 96 19.65 -1.52 1.44
N SER A 97 20.08 -0.74 0.44
CA SER A 97 21.51 -0.39 0.33
C SER A 97 21.88 0.44 1.56
N LEU A 98 23.07 0.21 2.14
CA LEU A 98 23.56 0.85 3.37
C LEU A 98 23.42 2.39 3.45
N ASP A 99 23.21 3.06 2.31
CA ASP A 99 23.21 4.53 2.18
C ASP A 99 21.81 5.18 2.06
N LYS A 100 20.71 4.43 2.17
CA LYS A 100 19.35 5.00 2.04
C LYS A 100 18.41 4.54 3.15
N ASP A 101 17.95 5.50 3.94
CA ASP A 101 17.00 5.28 5.03
C ASP A 101 15.56 5.23 4.52
N PHE A 102 14.69 4.59 5.32
CA PHE A 102 13.25 4.67 5.18
C PHE A 102 12.78 6.04 5.67
N VAL A 103 12.15 6.81 4.79
CA VAL A 103 11.74 8.19 5.03
C VAL A 103 10.23 8.30 5.07
N LYS A 104 9.71 8.98 6.09
CA LYS A 104 8.33 9.48 6.10
C LYS A 104 8.29 10.87 5.49
N TYR A 105 7.65 10.99 4.32
CA TYR A 105 7.64 12.21 3.52
C TYR A 105 6.52 13.16 3.92
N ILE A 106 5.31 12.63 4.15
CA ILE A 106 4.09 13.39 4.50
C ILE A 106 3.35 12.62 5.59
N HIS A 107 2.85 13.33 6.61
CA HIS A 107 2.11 12.73 7.72
C HIS A 107 0.61 12.61 7.40
N ASN A 108 -0.10 11.63 7.94
CA ASN A 108 -1.56 11.53 7.73
C ASN A 108 -2.37 12.72 8.28
N GLY A 109 -1.84 13.42 9.29
CA GLY A 109 -2.47 14.58 9.94
C GLY A 109 -2.14 15.95 9.34
N ASP A 110 -1.25 16.02 8.35
CA ASP A 110 -0.84 17.28 7.71
C ASP A 110 -0.42 17.03 6.25
N ALA A 111 -0.89 17.86 5.32
CA ALA A 111 -0.49 17.79 3.92
C ALA A 111 0.90 18.38 3.65
N ALA A 112 1.52 19.03 4.65
CA ALA A 112 2.87 19.54 4.54
C ALA A 112 3.93 18.41 4.60
N PRO A 113 5.09 18.58 3.94
CA PRO A 113 6.22 17.68 4.09
C PRO A 113 6.69 17.59 5.55
N CYS A 114 7.15 16.42 5.96
CA CYS A 114 7.78 16.26 7.26
C CYS A 114 9.02 17.18 7.40
N ALA A 115 9.32 17.57 8.64
CA ALA A 115 10.47 18.41 8.94
C ALA A 115 11.80 17.65 8.73
N LEU A 116 12.88 18.39 8.52
CA LEU A 116 14.26 17.86 8.44
C LEU A 116 14.55 16.88 7.29
N LEU A 117 13.75 16.89 6.22
CA LEU A 117 14.07 16.16 5.00
C LEU A 117 15.33 16.73 4.34
N ASP A 118 16.22 15.85 3.90
CA ASP A 118 17.32 16.22 3.03
C ASP A 118 16.80 16.77 1.68
N PRO A 119 17.65 17.43 0.86
CA PRO A 119 17.20 18.05 -0.38
C PRO A 119 16.53 17.10 -1.38
N GLU A 120 16.98 15.84 -1.47
CA GLU A 120 16.42 14.83 -2.37
C GLU A 120 15.05 14.38 -1.85
N ALA A 121 14.95 14.08 -0.55
CA ALA A 121 13.70 13.70 0.08
C ALA A 121 12.67 14.83 0.05
N LYS A 122 13.11 16.08 0.16
CA LYS A 122 12.24 17.26 0.02
C LYS A 122 11.69 17.41 -1.39
N TYR A 123 12.49 17.11 -2.42
CA TYR A 123 12.02 17.10 -3.81
C TYR A 123 10.95 16.03 -4.04
N ILE A 124 11.17 14.82 -3.49
CA ILE A 124 10.16 13.75 -3.52
C ILE A 124 8.89 14.17 -2.76
N ALA A 125 9.00 14.77 -1.57
CA ALA A 125 7.85 15.23 -0.82
C ALA A 125 7.04 16.31 -1.57
N GLN A 126 7.69 17.24 -2.27
CA GLN A 126 7.00 18.22 -3.12
C GLN A 126 6.22 17.55 -4.25
N PHE A 127 6.80 16.54 -4.90
CA PHE A 127 6.08 15.75 -5.90
C PHE A 127 4.88 15.01 -5.29
N LEU A 128 5.04 14.43 -4.11
CA LEU A 128 3.95 13.75 -3.39
C LEU A 128 2.82 14.70 -2.99
N MET A 129 3.13 15.93 -2.57
CA MET A 129 2.09 16.96 -2.35
C MET A 129 1.33 17.26 -3.65
N PHE A 130 2.05 17.35 -4.77
CA PHE A 130 1.42 17.51 -6.07
C PHE A 130 0.50 16.31 -6.40
N THR A 131 0.91 15.08 -6.10
CA THR A 131 0.05 13.91 -6.33
C THR A 131 -1.21 13.95 -5.49
N GLN A 132 -1.12 14.37 -4.21
CA GLN A 132 -2.31 14.58 -3.36
C GLN A 132 -3.28 15.59 -3.97
N HIS A 133 -2.75 16.72 -4.46
CA HIS A 133 -3.57 17.77 -5.06
C HIS A 133 -4.30 17.29 -6.33
N VAL A 134 -3.60 16.58 -7.23
CA VAL A 134 -4.20 16.01 -8.44
C VAL A 134 -5.26 14.97 -8.08
N GLN A 135 -4.97 14.08 -7.13
CA GLN A 135 -5.93 13.05 -6.70
C GLN A 135 -7.20 13.65 -6.10
N TYR A 136 -7.03 14.61 -5.18
CA TYR A 136 -8.16 15.29 -4.57
C TYR A 136 -9.00 16.01 -5.62
N THR A 137 -8.36 16.72 -6.55
CA THR A 137 -9.08 17.48 -7.59
C THR A 137 -9.80 16.56 -8.58
N ASN A 138 -9.11 15.55 -9.14
CA ASN A 138 -9.67 14.65 -10.15
C ASN A 138 -10.77 13.75 -9.60
N THR A 139 -10.77 13.49 -8.29
CA THR A 139 -11.82 12.72 -7.62
C THR A 139 -12.95 13.60 -7.07
N SER A 140 -12.98 14.89 -7.43
CA SER A 140 -13.97 15.86 -6.96
C SER A 140 -14.00 16.00 -5.43
N GLY A 141 -12.83 15.96 -4.80
CA GLY A 141 -12.63 16.14 -3.37
C GLY A 141 -12.92 14.88 -2.52
N GLN A 142 -13.08 13.71 -3.13
CA GLN A 142 -13.46 12.49 -2.42
C GLN A 142 -12.30 11.77 -1.78
N VAL A 143 -11.18 11.60 -2.50
CA VAL A 143 -10.06 10.78 -2.03
C VAL A 143 -8.71 11.35 -2.46
N TYR A 144 -7.71 11.14 -1.62
CA TYR A 144 -6.29 11.30 -1.92
C TYR A 144 -5.50 10.36 -1.02
N ILE A 145 -4.26 10.07 -1.38
CA ILE A 145 -3.37 9.24 -0.56
C ILE A 145 -2.65 10.13 0.45
N SER A 146 -2.61 9.71 1.72
CA SER A 146 -1.82 10.34 2.77
C SER A 146 -0.74 9.39 3.28
N ASP A 147 -0.02 9.82 4.32
CA ASP A 147 0.99 9.00 5.00
C ASP A 147 2.09 8.42 4.09
N TYR A 148 2.53 9.21 3.11
CA TYR A 148 3.57 8.77 2.20
C TYR A 148 4.88 8.51 2.93
N GLN A 149 5.36 7.28 2.82
CA GLN A 149 6.61 6.83 3.41
C GLN A 149 7.26 5.76 2.53
N GLY A 150 8.57 5.62 2.59
CA GLY A 150 9.28 4.62 1.79
C GLY A 150 10.76 4.92 1.59
N ILE A 151 11.35 4.27 0.58
CA ILE A 151 12.75 4.42 0.21
C ILE A 151 12.82 4.89 -1.23
N PHE A 152 13.11 6.17 -1.42
CA PHE A 152 13.36 6.79 -2.72
C PHE A 152 12.20 6.61 -3.73
N THR A 153 12.31 5.69 -4.69
CA THR A 153 11.26 5.40 -5.70
C THR A 153 10.19 4.42 -5.23
N SER A 154 10.38 3.85 -4.05
CA SER A 154 9.58 2.75 -3.51
C SER A 154 8.75 3.24 -2.33
N MET A 155 7.43 3.30 -2.50
CA MET A 155 6.48 3.87 -1.53
C MET A 155 5.64 2.81 -0.82
N PHE A 156 5.20 3.14 0.39
CA PHE A 156 4.24 2.42 1.22
C PHE A 156 3.09 3.35 1.60
N VAL A 157 1.92 2.76 1.85
CA VAL A 157 0.78 3.41 2.51
C VAL A 157 0.29 2.44 3.56
N ILE A 158 0.16 2.89 4.80
CA ILE A 158 -0.40 2.12 5.91
C ILE A 158 -1.37 3.01 6.67
#